data_AF-A0A972F106-F1
#
_entry.id   AF-A0A972F106-F1
#
_cell.length_a   1.000
_cell.length_b   1.000
_cell.length_c   1.000
_cell.angle_alpha   90.00
_cell.angle_beta   90.00
_cell.angle_gamma   90.00
#
_symmetry.space_group_name_H-M   'P 1'
#
loop_
_entity.id
_entity.type
_entity.pdbx_description
1 polymer ?
#
loop_
_entity_poly.entity_id
_entity_poly.type
_entity_poly.pdbx_seq_one_letter_code
_entity_poly.pdbx_strand_id
1 'polypeptide(L)'
;MTVQLWKDRAGGVIDPELFSSTAEALARKVNQERLASRDKANKPTQLRKFFDEVTRYKGMTEASPEEFPSLLPYIKMLNAKAAYAAGRDLIGATFKEFINDSLKQVQDRKDFELFCAFFEAFLGYYKFCAEKEGSQPAASSQGNRREYVPNNRA
;
A
#
# COMPACT_ATOMS: atom_id res chain seq x y z
N MET A 1 -10.90 2.20 -1.74
CA MET A 1 -10.34 2.77 -2.98
C MET A 1 -9.90 1.59 -3.80
N THR A 2 -10.49 1.40 -4.96
CA THR A 2 -10.13 0.32 -5.88
C THR A 2 -9.00 0.81 -6.76
N VAL A 3 -7.94 0.01 -6.89
CA VAL A 3 -6.81 0.32 -7.77
C VAL A 3 -7.16 -0.06 -9.20
N GLN A 4 -7.02 0.86 -10.14
CA GLN A 4 -7.14 0.63 -11.57
C GLN A 4 -5.76 0.86 -12.18
N LEU A 5 -5.14 -0.17 -12.77
CA LEU A 5 -3.80 -0.07 -13.36
C LEU A 5 -3.88 0.59 -14.75
N TRP A 6 -4.86 0.22 -15.56
CA TRP A 6 -5.05 0.78 -16.89
C TRP A 6 -6.21 1.76 -16.91
N LYS A 7 -6.00 2.91 -17.55
CA LYS A 7 -7.10 3.79 -17.94
C LYS A 7 -7.84 3.21 -19.14
N ASP A 8 -7.08 2.70 -20.11
CA ASP A 8 -7.57 1.86 -21.21
C ASP A 8 -6.56 0.76 -21.50
N ARG A 9 -6.92 -0.48 -21.18
CA ARG A 9 -6.03 -1.64 -21.40
C ARG A 9 -5.88 -1.97 -22.88
N ALA A 10 -6.92 -1.80 -23.69
CA ALA A 10 -6.88 -2.15 -25.12
C ALA A 10 -6.00 -1.17 -25.90
N GLY A 11 -6.09 0.13 -25.57
CA GLY A 11 -5.22 1.17 -26.10
C GLY A 11 -3.84 1.26 -25.43
N GLY A 12 -3.58 0.49 -24.36
CA GLY A 12 -2.32 0.56 -23.61
C GLY A 12 -2.09 1.90 -22.91
N VAL A 13 -3.17 2.58 -22.49
CA VAL A 13 -3.14 3.90 -21.86
C VAL A 13 -3.06 3.75 -20.34
N ILE A 14 -1.97 4.23 -19.77
CA ILE A 14 -1.77 4.36 -18.33
C ILE A 14 -2.30 5.73 -17.88
N ASP A 15 -2.99 5.79 -16.75
CA ASP A 15 -3.38 7.06 -16.15
C ASP A 15 -2.13 7.84 -15.70
N PRO A 16 -1.91 9.10 -16.15
CA PRO A 16 -0.79 9.92 -15.68
C PRO A 16 -0.74 10.05 -14.14
N GLU A 17 -1.88 9.93 -13.47
CA GLU A 17 -2.00 10.04 -12.03
C GLU A 17 -1.74 8.73 -11.27
N LEU A 18 -1.51 7.61 -11.98
CA LEU A 18 -1.34 6.29 -11.37
C LEU A 18 -0.14 6.27 -10.43
N PHE A 19 1.02 6.72 -10.90
CA PHE A 19 2.26 6.68 -10.13
C PHE A 19 2.47 7.89 -9.22
N SER A 20 1.61 8.91 -9.32
CA SER A 20 1.65 10.12 -8.50
C SER A 20 0.55 10.11 -7.43
N SER A 21 -0.55 10.84 -7.66
CA SER A 21 -1.60 11.09 -6.68
C SER A 21 -2.33 9.81 -6.26
N THR A 22 -2.49 8.84 -7.17
CA THR A 22 -3.12 7.54 -6.85
C THR A 22 -2.24 6.72 -5.90
N ALA A 23 -0.94 6.59 -6.21
CA ALA A 23 0.02 5.88 -5.37
C ALA A 23 0.18 6.56 -4.01
N GLU A 24 0.23 7.89 -3.98
CA GLU A 24 0.31 8.68 -2.75
C GLU A 24 -0.95 8.53 -1.88
N ALA A 25 -2.14 8.61 -2.47
CA ALA A 25 -3.39 8.45 -1.73
C ALA A 25 -3.49 7.05 -1.10
N LEU A 26 -3.10 6.01 -1.84
CA LEU A 26 -3.03 4.64 -1.32
C LEU A 26 -2.02 4.54 -0.17
N ALA A 27 -0.81 5.09 -0.34
CA ALA A 27 0.23 5.10 0.69
C ALA A 27 -0.24 5.78 1.98
N ARG A 28 -0.88 6.96 1.86
CA ARG A 28 -1.47 7.68 3.00
C ARG A 28 -2.51 6.84 3.72
N LYS A 29 -3.42 6.19 2.98
CA LYS A 29 -4.46 5.35 3.58
C LYS A 29 -3.89 4.14 4.31
N VAL A 30 -2.92 3.45 3.71
CA VAL A 30 -2.24 2.30 4.35
C VAL A 30 -1.48 2.74 5.62
N ASN A 31 -0.85 3.92 5.59
CA ASN A 31 -0.16 4.48 6.75
C ASN A 31 -1.13 4.92 7.87
N GLN A 32 -2.29 5.48 7.51
CA GLN A 32 -3.35 5.76 8.48
C GLN A 32 -3.85 4.48 9.17
N GLU A 33 -4.04 3.39 8.42
CA GLU A 33 -4.36 2.08 9.03
C GLU A 33 -3.25 1.57 9.96
N ARG A 34 -1.97 1.76 9.59
CA ARG A 34 -0.83 1.44 10.47
C ARG A 34 -0.96 2.19 11.80
N LEU A 35 -1.15 3.50 11.75
CA LEU A 35 -1.29 4.34 12.94
C LEU A 35 -2.50 3.96 13.79
N ALA A 36 -3.66 3.75 13.17
CA ALA A 36 -4.87 3.32 13.87
C ALA A 36 -4.68 1.95 14.57
N SER A 37 -3.88 1.07 13.97
CA SER A 37 -3.53 -0.24 14.56
C SER A 37 -2.41 -0.17 15.60
N ARG A 38 -1.87 1.01 15.92
CA ARG A 38 -0.69 1.21 16.78
C ARG A 38 0.50 0.37 16.32
N ASP A 39 0.83 0.45 15.04
CA ASP A 39 1.92 -0.30 14.41
C ASP A 39 1.79 -1.83 14.43
N LYS A 40 0.61 -2.37 14.76
CA LYS A 40 0.38 -3.81 14.68
C LYS A 40 0.38 -4.29 13.24
N ALA A 41 -0.31 -3.58 12.35
CA ALA A 41 -0.42 -3.87 10.93
C ALA A 41 0.40 -2.91 10.06
N ASN A 42 0.69 -3.31 8.82
CA ASN A 42 1.34 -2.48 7.80
C ASN A 42 2.75 -1.98 8.18
N LYS A 43 3.49 -2.71 9.03
CA LYS A 43 4.89 -2.34 9.32
C LYS A 43 5.68 -2.23 8.00
N PRO A 44 6.58 -1.25 7.83
CA PRO A 44 7.36 -1.10 6.60
C PRO A 44 8.07 -2.39 6.16
N THR A 45 8.56 -3.17 7.13
CA THR A 45 9.21 -4.47 6.88
C THR A 45 8.25 -5.53 6.34
N GLN A 46 6.96 -5.49 6.68
CA GLN A 46 5.96 -6.42 6.12
C GLN A 46 5.66 -6.05 4.67
N LEU A 47 5.43 -4.77 4.38
CA LEU A 47 5.13 -4.32 3.02
C LEU A 47 6.33 -4.54 2.09
N ARG A 48 7.55 -4.32 2.59
CA ARG A 48 8.79 -4.59 1.87
C ARG A 48 8.91 -6.06 1.45
N LYS A 49 8.57 -7.02 2.32
CA LYS A 49 8.61 -8.46 1.96
C LYS A 49 7.73 -8.81 0.76
N PHE A 50 6.54 -8.21 0.66
CA PHE A 50 5.69 -8.38 -0.51
C PHE A 50 6.34 -7.77 -1.76
N PHE A 51 6.91 -6.57 -1.64
CA PHE A 51 7.60 -5.91 -2.74
C PHE A 51 8.83 -6.68 -3.24
N ASP A 52 9.64 -7.21 -2.32
CA ASP A 52 10.82 -8.02 -2.66
C ASP A 52 10.39 -9.28 -3.42
N GLU A 53 9.28 -9.91 -3.03
CA GLU A 53 8.74 -11.07 -3.75
C GLU A 53 8.23 -10.70 -5.15
N VAL A 54 7.51 -9.58 -5.29
CA VAL A 54 7.07 -9.07 -6.61
C VAL A 54 8.26 -8.76 -7.51
N THR A 55 9.30 -8.12 -6.97
CA THR A 55 10.54 -7.79 -7.69
C THR A 55 11.30 -9.06 -8.11
N ARG A 56 11.29 -10.11 -7.26
CA ARG A 56 11.85 -11.41 -7.63
C ARG A 56 11.15 -11.99 -8.85
N TYR A 57 9.81 -11.99 -8.88
CA TYR A 57 9.08 -12.44 -10.06
C TYR A 57 9.33 -11.56 -11.27
N LYS A 58 9.42 -10.23 -11.11
CA LYS A 58 9.78 -9.30 -12.19
C LYS A 58 11.09 -9.72 -12.86
N GLY A 59 12.15 -9.96 -12.08
CA GLY A 59 13.42 -10.44 -12.61
C GLY A 59 13.32 -11.78 -13.34
N MET A 60 12.51 -12.72 -12.84
CA MET A 60 12.26 -14.00 -13.54
C MET A 60 11.54 -13.79 -14.87
N THR A 61 10.53 -12.92 -14.92
CA THR A 61 9.75 -12.63 -16.13
C THR A 61 10.54 -11.81 -17.17
N GLU A 62 11.55 -11.06 -16.73
CA GLU A 62 12.47 -10.34 -17.61
C GLU A 62 13.52 -11.28 -18.20
N ALA A 63 14.01 -12.25 -17.42
CA ALA A 63 14.99 -13.23 -17.86
C ALA A 63 14.40 -14.27 -18.84
N SER A 64 13.14 -14.68 -18.61
CA SER A 64 12.45 -15.69 -19.42
C SER A 64 11.00 -15.27 -19.70
N PRO A 65 10.76 -14.32 -20.64
CA PRO A 65 9.42 -13.80 -20.92
C PRO A 65 8.39 -14.86 -21.35
N GLU A 66 8.84 -15.90 -22.03
CA GLU A 66 8.03 -17.04 -22.48
C GLU A 66 7.52 -17.91 -21.33
N GLU A 67 8.17 -17.87 -20.16
CA GLU A 67 7.75 -18.62 -18.97
C GLU A 67 6.70 -17.88 -18.14
N PHE A 68 6.32 -16.65 -18.51
CA PHE A 68 5.31 -15.88 -17.79
C PHE A 68 4.01 -16.65 -17.50
N PRO A 69 3.43 -17.42 -18.45
CA PRO A 69 2.22 -18.21 -18.18
C PRO A 69 2.40 -19.22 -17.04
N SER A 70 3.60 -19.81 -16.91
CA SER A 70 3.94 -20.73 -15.83
C SER A 70 4.17 -20.02 -14.49
N LEU A 71 4.63 -18.76 -14.52
CA LEU A 71 4.84 -17.91 -13.35
C LEU A 71 3.55 -17.26 -12.83
N LEU A 72 2.58 -17.00 -13.71
CA LEU A 72 1.35 -16.27 -13.40
C LEU A 72 0.56 -16.88 -12.22
N PRO A 73 0.38 -18.21 -12.08
CA PRO A 73 -0.27 -18.79 -10.90
C PRO A 73 0.46 -18.46 -9.59
N TYR A 74 1.79 -18.48 -9.59
CA TYR A 74 2.61 -18.16 -8.42
C TYR A 74 2.59 -16.67 -8.08
N ILE A 75 2.53 -15.81 -9.10
CA ILE A 75 2.29 -14.37 -8.94
C ILE A 75 0.90 -14.16 -8.31
N LYS A 76 -0.16 -14.81 -8.81
CA LYS A 76 -1.52 -14.72 -8.23
C LYS A 76 -1.60 -15.31 -6.81
N MET A 77 -0.72 -16.23 -6.43
CA MET A 77 -0.63 -16.79 -5.07
C MET A 77 -0.27 -15.73 -4.01
N LEU A 78 0.27 -14.57 -4.41
CA LEU A 78 0.43 -13.42 -3.51
C LEU A 78 -0.88 -13.00 -2.83
N ASN A 79 -2.05 -13.25 -3.45
CA ASN A 79 -3.36 -13.05 -2.81
C ASN A 79 -3.55 -13.93 -1.57
N ALA A 80 -3.16 -15.20 -1.65
CA ALA A 80 -3.24 -16.12 -0.51
C ALA A 80 -2.28 -15.68 0.61
N LYS A 81 -1.08 -15.22 0.24
CA LYS A 81 -0.10 -14.66 1.19
C LYS A 81 -0.60 -13.39 1.87
N ALA A 82 -1.24 -12.49 1.12
CA ALA A 82 -1.89 -11.31 1.66
C ALA A 82 -3.04 -11.69 2.60
N ALA A 83 -3.90 -12.64 2.23
CA ALA A 83 -4.97 -13.12 3.10
C ALA A 83 -4.43 -13.71 4.42
N TYR A 84 -3.37 -14.53 4.36
CA TYR A 84 -2.72 -15.07 5.55
C TYR A 84 -2.11 -13.96 6.43
N ALA A 85 -1.35 -13.03 5.84
CA ALA A 85 -0.76 -11.92 6.57
C ALA A 85 -1.82 -11.03 7.24
N ALA A 86 -2.95 -10.79 6.57
CA ALA A 86 -4.08 -10.06 7.12
C ALA A 86 -4.73 -10.83 8.29
N GLY A 87 -4.92 -12.15 8.16
CA GLY A 87 -5.42 -13.00 9.26
C GLY A 87 -4.47 -13.10 10.46
N ARG A 88 -3.20 -12.72 10.28
CA ARG A 88 -2.17 -12.58 11.33
C ARG A 88 -2.00 -11.13 11.81
N ASP A 89 -2.88 -10.22 11.39
CA ASP A 89 -2.84 -8.78 11.69
C ASP A 89 -1.53 -8.09 11.26
N LEU A 90 -0.76 -8.67 10.32
CA LEU A 90 0.51 -8.11 9.85
C LEU A 90 0.30 -7.02 8.79
N ILE A 91 -0.81 -7.08 8.07
CA ILE A 91 -1.24 -6.10 7.08
C ILE A 91 -2.71 -5.73 7.31
N GLY A 92 -3.07 -4.51 6.95
CA GLY A 92 -4.43 -3.99 7.02
C GLY A 92 -5.28 -4.38 5.81
N ALA A 93 -6.59 -4.12 5.91
CA ALA A 93 -7.53 -4.40 4.85
C ALA A 93 -7.20 -3.63 3.55
N THR A 94 -6.79 -2.37 3.65
CA THR A 94 -6.45 -1.56 2.47
C THR A 94 -5.26 -2.16 1.70
N PHE A 95 -4.20 -2.61 2.39
CA PHE A 95 -3.06 -3.21 1.69
C PHE A 95 -3.41 -4.58 1.08
N LYS A 96 -4.23 -5.39 1.77
CA LYS A 96 -4.75 -6.64 1.22
C LYS A 96 -5.59 -6.41 -0.04
N GLU A 97 -6.49 -5.43 -0.01
CA GLU A 97 -7.34 -5.05 -1.15
C GLU A 97 -6.49 -4.55 -2.31
N PHE A 98 -5.47 -3.73 -2.06
CA PHE A 98 -4.51 -3.30 -3.08
C PHE A 98 -3.88 -4.49 -3.83
N ILE A 99 -3.30 -5.45 -3.11
CA ILE A 99 -2.69 -6.64 -3.75
C ILE A 99 -3.72 -7.40 -4.59
N ASN A 100 -4.93 -7.60 -4.04
CA ASN A 100 -6.01 -8.28 -4.71
C ASN A 100 -6.49 -7.57 -5.99
N ASP A 101 -6.73 -6.27 -5.91
CA ASP A 101 -7.25 -5.49 -7.03
C ASP A 101 -6.22 -5.38 -8.14
N SER A 102 -4.93 -5.21 -7.83
CA SER A 102 -3.87 -5.24 -8.82
C SER A 102 -3.73 -6.62 -9.48
N LEU A 103 -3.65 -7.71 -8.72
CA LEU A 103 -3.42 -9.05 -9.27
C LEU A 103 -4.62 -9.63 -10.03
N LYS A 104 -5.84 -9.12 -9.78
CA LYS A 104 -7.02 -9.40 -10.61
C LYS A 104 -6.86 -8.88 -12.04
N GLN A 105 -6.18 -7.75 -12.21
CA GLN A 105 -5.95 -7.11 -13.51
C GLN A 105 -4.78 -7.73 -14.28
N VAL A 106 -3.88 -8.44 -13.59
CA VAL A 106 -2.73 -9.10 -14.22
C VAL A 106 -3.17 -10.34 -15.02
N GLN A 107 -3.09 -10.23 -16.35
CA GLN A 107 -3.33 -11.31 -17.31
C GLN A 107 -2.08 -11.63 -18.14
N ASP A 108 -1.26 -10.62 -18.41
CA ASP A 108 -0.02 -10.76 -19.17
C ASP A 108 1.17 -10.03 -18.49
N ARG A 109 2.34 -10.14 -19.11
CA ARG A 109 3.58 -9.54 -18.62
C ARG A 109 3.49 -8.01 -18.50
N LYS A 110 2.80 -7.34 -19.43
CA LYS A 110 2.69 -5.87 -19.39
C LYS A 110 1.84 -5.42 -18.20
N ASP A 111 0.75 -6.14 -17.92
CA ASP A 111 -0.05 -5.87 -16.72
C ASP A 111 0.79 -6.05 -15.44
N PHE A 112 1.62 -7.11 -15.41
CA PHE A 112 2.48 -7.39 -14.26
C PHE A 112 3.58 -6.34 -14.06
N GLU A 113 4.21 -5.88 -15.14
CA GLU A 113 5.18 -4.78 -15.10
C GLU A 113 4.56 -3.48 -14.58
N LEU A 114 3.34 -3.17 -15.03
CA LEU A 114 2.59 -2.01 -14.57
C LEU A 114 2.25 -2.10 -13.08
N PHE A 115 1.85 -3.27 -12.61
CA PHE A 115 1.68 -3.54 -11.18
C PHE A 115 2.99 -3.33 -10.40
N CYS A 116 4.11 -3.84 -10.90
CA CYS A 116 5.42 -3.67 -10.25
C CYS A 116 5.78 -2.19 -10.10
N ALA A 117 5.64 -1.40 -11.18
CA ALA A 117 5.91 0.03 -11.18
C ALA A 117 4.99 0.79 -10.21
N PHE A 118 3.70 0.44 -10.17
CA PHE A 118 2.75 1.05 -9.24
C PHE A 118 3.07 0.70 -7.78
N PHE A 119 3.47 -0.54 -7.49
CA PHE A 119 3.90 -0.94 -6.16
C PHE A 119 5.19 -0.21 -5.74
N GLU A 120 6.14 -0.01 -6.65
CA GLU A 120 7.35 0.78 -6.39
C GLU A 120 7.01 2.24 -6.02
N ALA A 121 6.15 2.90 -6.80
CA ALA A 121 5.67 4.25 -6.52
C ALA A 121 4.96 4.34 -5.15
N PHE A 122 4.04 3.41 -4.87
CA PHE A 122 3.38 3.29 -3.57
C PHE A 122 4.39 3.19 -2.43
N LEU A 123 5.44 2.38 -2.57
CA LEU A 123 6.41 2.14 -1.51
C LEU A 123 7.25 3.38 -1.22
N GLY A 124 7.59 4.16 -2.25
CA GLY A 124 8.25 5.46 -2.12
C GLY A 124 7.43 6.44 -1.29
N TYR A 125 6.16 6.66 -1.66
CA TYR A 125 5.24 7.51 -0.90
C TYR A 125 4.97 6.96 0.50
N TYR A 126 4.85 5.65 0.65
CA TYR A 126 4.62 5.02 1.95
C TYR A 126 5.76 5.29 2.93
N LYS A 127 7.01 5.19 2.45
CA LYS A 127 8.20 5.51 3.23
C LYS A 127 8.20 6.98 3.65
N PHE A 128 7.87 7.89 2.74
CA PHE A 128 7.72 9.32 3.03
C PHE A 128 6.66 9.58 4.12
N CYS A 129 5.46 9.00 4.00
CA CYS A 129 4.40 9.15 5.00
C CYS A 129 4.83 8.62 6.38
N ALA A 130 5.47 7.44 6.42
CA ALA A 130 5.92 6.83 7.65
C ALA A 130 7.00 7.64 8.39
N GLU A 131 7.86 8.36 7.66
CA GLU A 131 8.90 9.21 8.26
C GLU A 131 8.38 10.58 8.69
N LYS A 132 7.54 11.21 7.87
CA LYS A 132 7.01 12.56 8.15
C LYS A 132 6.08 12.59 9.36
N GLU A 133 5.25 11.57 9.54
CA GLU A 133 4.36 11.47 10.70
C GLU A 133 5.07 10.94 11.96
N GLY A 134 6.25 10.31 11.82
CA GLY A 134 7.16 10.08 12.95
C GLY A 134 7.88 11.35 13.43
N SER A 135 7.86 12.42 12.64
CA SER A 135 8.57 13.69 12.90
C SER A 135 7.66 14.85 13.31
N GLN A 136 6.33 14.66 13.31
CA GLN A 136 5.39 15.65 13.83
C GLN A 136 5.15 15.38 15.32
N PRO A 137 5.40 16.35 16.23
CA PRO A 137 4.94 16.21 17.60
C PRO A 137 3.42 16.10 17.56
N ALA A 138 2.87 15.16 18.33
CA ALA A 138 1.44 14.94 18.47
C ALA A 138 0.72 16.29 18.56
N ALA A 139 -0.12 16.58 17.57
CA ALA A 139 -0.94 17.77 17.58
C ALA A 139 -1.69 17.82 18.92
N SER A 140 -1.40 18.89 19.64
CA SER A 140 -1.96 19.28 20.92
C SER A 140 -3.40 18.84 21.13
N SER A 141 -3.63 17.99 22.13
CA SER A 141 -4.90 17.91 22.84
C SER A 141 -5.14 19.24 23.59
N GLN A 142 -5.50 20.30 22.86
CA GLN A 142 -6.09 21.49 23.46
C GLN A 142 -7.59 21.24 23.61
N GLY A 143 -8.00 20.93 24.83
CA GLY A 143 -9.41 20.73 25.14
C GLY A 143 -9.69 20.25 26.56
N ASN A 144 -8.98 20.75 27.58
CA ASN A 144 -9.56 20.79 28.94
C ASN A 144 -8.88 21.86 29.80
N ARG A 145 -9.15 23.13 29.50
CA ARG A 145 -8.86 24.22 30.43
C ARG A 145 -10.05 24.28 31.39
N ARG A 146 -9.94 23.63 32.55
CA ARG A 146 -10.88 23.85 33.66
C ARG A 146 -10.84 25.35 34.00
N GLU A 147 -11.94 26.04 33.78
CA GLU A 147 -12.10 27.42 34.25
C GLU A 147 -12.04 27.41 35.79
N TYR A 148 -11.09 28.16 36.33
CA TYR A 148 -11.01 28.47 37.74
C TYR A 148 -12.02 29.60 38.02
N VAL A 149 -13.08 29.29 38.77
CA VAL A 149 -14.02 30.29 39.29
C VAL A 149 -13.50 30.72 40.67
N PRO A 150 -13.13 32.00 40.88
CA PRO A 150 -12.72 32.46 42.20
C PRO A 150 -13.94 32.49 43.13
N ASN A 151 -13.82 31.83 44.27
CA ASN A 151 -14.82 31.83 45.33
C ASN A 151 -14.79 33.17 46.08
N ASN A 152 -15.60 34.14 45.66
CA ASN A 152 -15.90 35.31 46.47
C ASN A 152 -16.94 34.92 47.53
N ARG A 153 -16.48 34.72 48.77
CA ARG A 153 -17.36 34.80 49.95
C ARG A 153 -17.21 36.19 50.55
N ALA A 154 -18.38 36.78 50.82
CA ALA A 154 -18.60 38.05 51.50
C ALA A 154 -18.10 38.04 52.94
#